data_AF-A0A3S8X2V2-F1
#
_entry.id   AF-A0A3S8X2V2-F1
#
_cell.length_a   1.000
_cell.length_b   1.000
_cell.length_c   1.000
_cell.angle_alpha   90.00
_cell.angle_beta   90.00
_cell.angle_gamma   90.00
#
_symmetry.space_group_name_H-M   'P 1'
#
loop_
_entity.id
_entity.type
_entity.pdbx_description
1 polymer ?
#
loop_
_entity_poly.entity_id
_entity_poly.type
_entity_poly.pdbx_seq_one_letter_code
_entity_poly.pdbx_strand_id
1 'polypeptide(L)'
;MEYRADTEKHIDLGQAKQRCIFAMLAVSANEVVMPDELIDWTWGAEPPQSARNMVHSYISRLRGVLENTGSGPGTTLRRRHGGYVLEVEADAVDLHRFRRTVARARAAGADTRTAVRLFREALGVWRGRPLGGIAGEWAERTRRLLERERLSALVECHEGELRLGGRAELLDELYALADQHPDNELVIRNLMTGLHGLGRRAEAIEAYEALRRRLADRLGVDPAQQTKALHARILRADPAPDASGPSVDAAPTVPRQLPRGIRCVGREQELAMFDGSVTAADGRPVIRVIEGPAGIGKTALAVQWAHRVAHRFPDGQIFVDLHGSGSGVREACAELVASASAPRARTEPGRRVRAVVPQRERVPSGDDVLRFVLRSLGVTVPQGERDAAGFARNILKDLRILVVLDDLASAEQLKALLPGPSAGALLVTTRDAARLAGIGPLRTVGLRELSIQQAQRMLSGILGERRVEQEPGAVARIVELCGGTPRALSVAAEQALVRPWLPLADLAEAMAARGC
;
A
#
# COMPACT_ATOMS: atom_id res chain seq x y z
N MET A 1 -5.23 20.20 23.82
CA MET A 1 -4.01 19.38 23.92
C MET A 1 -3.86 19.13 25.39
N GLU A 2 -3.88 17.86 25.77
CA GLU A 2 -3.86 17.44 27.17
C GLU A 2 -2.63 16.55 27.35
N TYR A 3 -1.89 16.76 28.43
CA TYR A 3 -0.89 15.80 28.89
C TYR A 3 -1.39 15.22 30.21
N ARG A 4 -1.40 13.89 30.30
CA ARG A 4 -1.79 13.15 31.50
C ARG A 4 -0.59 12.31 31.96
N ALA A 5 -0.28 12.37 33.25
CA ALA A 5 0.63 11.39 33.85
C ALA A 5 -0.05 10.01 33.94
N ASP A 6 0.71 8.98 34.33
CA ASP A 6 0.24 7.62 34.62
C ASP A 6 -0.97 7.55 35.58
N THR A 7 -1.24 8.63 36.31
CA THR A 7 -2.37 8.77 37.25
C THR A 7 -3.64 9.38 36.61
N GLU A 8 -3.72 9.45 35.28
CA GLU A 8 -4.80 10.13 34.50
C GLU A 8 -5.02 11.63 34.82
N LYS A 9 -4.22 12.22 35.72
CA LYS A 9 -4.34 13.61 36.13
C LYS A 9 -3.79 14.53 35.03
N HIS A 10 -4.60 15.53 34.64
CA HIS A 10 -4.21 16.56 33.68
C HIS A 10 -3.10 17.43 34.27
N ILE A 11 -1.99 17.57 33.54
CA ILE A 11 -0.83 18.38 33.93
C ILE A 11 -0.85 19.70 33.19
N ASP A 12 -0.70 20.81 33.92
CA ASP A 12 -0.55 22.12 33.31
C ASP A 12 0.86 22.29 32.74
N LEU A 13 0.94 22.32 31.42
CA LEU A 13 2.17 22.54 30.65
C LEU A 13 2.52 24.03 30.49
N GLY A 14 1.77 24.93 31.13
CA GLY A 14 2.05 26.36 31.18
C GLY A 14 1.51 27.15 29.99
N GLN A 15 2.23 28.23 29.65
CA GLN A 15 1.79 29.22 28.66
C GLN A 15 1.62 28.65 27.23
N ALA A 16 0.83 29.33 26.39
CA ALA A 16 0.49 28.89 25.04
C ALA A 16 1.70 28.48 24.17
N LYS A 17 2.79 29.26 24.17
CA LYS A 17 4.01 28.94 23.39
C LYS A 17 4.78 27.73 23.95
N GLN A 18 4.81 27.57 25.27
CA GLN A 18 5.40 26.40 25.92
C GLN A 18 4.63 25.12 25.56
N ARG A 19 3.29 25.18 25.59
CA ARG A 19 2.42 24.08 25.12
C ARG A 19 2.60 23.78 23.63
N CYS A 20 2.80 24.81 22.82
CA CYS A 20 3.07 24.67 21.39
C CYS A 20 4.37 23.89 21.13
N ILE A 21 5.47 24.28 21.79
CA ILE A 21 6.77 23.58 21.69
C ILE A 21 6.65 22.13 22.17
N PHE A 22 5.96 21.88 23.28
CA PHE A 22 5.73 20.50 23.73
C PHE A 22 4.95 19.69 22.70
N ALA A 23 3.91 20.27 22.09
CA ALA A 23 3.16 19.61 21.03
C ALA A 23 4.01 19.30 19.80
N MET A 24 4.91 20.20 19.39
CA MET A 24 5.86 19.95 18.29
C MET A 24 6.73 18.73 18.60
N LEU A 25 7.31 18.69 19.79
CA LEU A 25 8.15 17.58 20.24
C LEU A 25 7.37 16.27 20.39
N ALA A 26 6.09 16.31 20.80
CA ALA A 26 5.24 15.13 20.88
C ALA A 26 4.81 14.61 19.50
N VAL A 27 4.56 15.51 18.53
CA VAL A 27 4.32 15.12 17.13
C VAL A 27 5.56 14.44 16.54
N SER A 28 6.74 14.95 16.86
CA SER A 28 8.05 14.39 16.49
C SER A 28 8.69 13.54 17.60
N ALA A 29 7.87 12.80 18.36
CA ALA A 29 8.36 11.98 19.46
C ALA A 29 9.48 11.02 19.01
N ASN A 30 10.52 10.90 19.84
CA ASN A 30 11.73 10.13 19.58
C ASN A 30 12.59 10.59 18.39
N GLU A 31 12.27 11.73 17.76
CA GLU A 31 13.07 12.37 16.72
C GLU A 31 13.77 13.64 17.26
N VAL A 32 14.91 14.01 16.66
CA VAL A 32 15.66 15.22 17.03
C VAL A 32 15.04 16.41 16.30
N VAL A 33 14.52 17.38 17.05
CA VAL A 33 14.03 18.66 16.53
C VAL A 33 15.04 19.75 16.83
N MET A 34 15.43 20.51 15.80
CA MET A 34 16.44 21.56 15.95
C MET A 34 15.85 22.83 16.56
N PRO A 35 16.65 23.62 17.29
CA PRO A 35 16.17 24.86 17.91
C PRO A 35 15.61 25.85 16.88
N ASP A 36 16.24 25.95 15.70
CA ASP A 36 15.81 26.85 14.64
C ASP A 36 14.47 26.40 14.03
N GLU A 37 14.17 25.10 13.98
CA GLU A 37 12.86 24.58 13.57
C GLU A 37 11.77 24.93 14.60
N LEU A 38 12.07 24.77 15.89
CA LEU A 38 11.15 25.18 16.96
C LEU A 38 10.87 26.69 16.91
N ILE A 39 11.86 27.49 16.53
CA ILE A 39 11.71 28.94 16.37
C ILE A 39 10.82 29.25 15.18
N ASP A 40 11.13 28.69 14.01
CA ASP A 40 10.35 28.89 12.79
C ASP A 40 8.89 28.48 13.00
N TRP A 41 8.63 27.32 13.60
CA TRP A 41 7.26 26.86 13.81
C TRP A 41 6.49 27.65 14.88
N THR A 42 7.17 28.29 15.83
CA THR A 42 6.53 29.02 16.92
C THR A 42 6.30 30.50 16.59
N TRP A 43 7.19 31.13 15.81
CA TRP A 43 7.14 32.56 15.49
C TRP A 43 7.02 32.88 13.99
N GLY A 44 7.23 31.92 13.10
CA GLY A 44 7.16 32.11 11.65
C GLY A 44 8.22 33.08 11.13
N ALA A 45 7.84 33.92 10.18
CA ALA A 45 8.74 34.86 9.49
C ALA A 45 9.30 35.99 10.37
N GLU A 46 8.73 36.24 11.55
CA GLU A 46 9.14 37.33 12.45
C GLU A 46 9.55 36.82 13.85
N PRO A 47 10.67 36.07 13.97
CA PRO A 47 11.17 35.65 15.25
C PRO A 47 11.80 36.83 16.02
N PRO A 48 11.51 36.98 17.31
CA PRO A 48 12.18 37.97 18.16
C PRO A 48 13.68 37.65 18.29
N GLN A 49 14.52 38.67 18.48
CA GLN A 49 15.97 38.50 18.60
C GLN A 49 16.37 37.55 19.75
N SER A 50 15.54 37.44 20.79
CA SER A 50 15.73 36.54 21.94
C SER A 50 15.07 35.17 21.79
N ALA A 51 14.58 34.79 20.59
CA ALA A 51 13.83 33.54 20.37
C ALA A 51 14.57 32.29 20.85
N ARG A 52 15.87 32.18 20.56
CA ARG A 52 16.71 31.07 21.05
C ARG A 52 16.69 30.98 22.57
N ASN A 53 16.90 32.09 23.27
CA ASN A 53 16.88 32.14 24.74
C ASN A 53 15.49 31.75 25.28
N MET A 54 14.41 32.20 24.63
CA MET A 54 13.05 31.82 25.01
C MET A 54 12.79 30.32 24.84
N VAL A 55 13.23 29.70 23.74
CA VAL A 55 13.14 28.24 23.55
C VAL A 55 13.89 27.51 24.65
N HIS A 56 15.13 27.90 24.97
CA HIS A 56 15.87 27.32 26.08
C HIS A 56 15.11 27.41 27.42
N SER A 57 14.52 28.57 27.73
CA SER A 57 13.72 28.76 28.94
C SER A 57 12.44 27.93 28.94
N TYR A 58 11.76 27.74 27.81
CA TYR A 58 10.58 26.88 27.70
C TYR A 58 10.94 25.41 27.87
N ILE A 59 12.03 24.94 27.25
CA ILE A 59 12.54 23.57 27.39
C ILE A 59 12.91 23.29 28.86
N SER A 60 13.59 24.22 29.52
CA SER A 60 13.96 24.06 30.94
C SER A 60 12.73 23.93 31.84
N ARG A 61 11.68 24.73 31.59
CA ARG A 61 10.41 24.64 32.33
C ARG A 61 9.67 23.34 32.04
N LEU A 62 9.63 22.90 30.79
CA LEU A 62 9.02 21.63 30.40
C LEU A 62 9.73 20.44 31.06
N ARG A 63 11.07 20.44 31.13
CA ARG A 63 11.83 19.41 31.89
C ARG A 63 11.40 19.37 33.34
N GLY A 64 11.39 20.52 34.02
CA GLY A 64 10.96 20.59 35.41
C GLY A 64 9.53 20.07 35.63
N VAL A 65 8.60 20.37 34.71
CA VAL A 65 7.23 19.82 34.79
C VAL A 65 7.23 18.30 34.62
N LEU A 66 7.95 17.76 33.65
CA LEU A 66 8.00 16.32 33.36
C LEU A 66 8.69 15.50 34.48
N GLU A 67 9.74 16.07 35.09
CA GLU A 67 10.48 15.45 36.19
C GLU A 67 9.67 15.47 37.51
N ASN A 68 8.94 16.55 37.78
CA ASN A 68 8.19 16.73 39.04
C ASN A 68 6.87 15.96 39.11
N THR A 69 6.27 15.58 37.97
CA THR A 69 4.96 14.92 37.96
C THR A 69 5.01 13.43 38.23
N GLY A 70 6.19 12.85 38.47
CA GLY A 70 6.35 11.42 38.71
C GLY A 70 5.76 10.57 37.57
N SER A 71 5.69 11.15 36.36
CA SER A 71 5.41 10.40 35.14
C SER A 71 6.37 9.22 35.13
N GLY A 72 5.88 7.99 35.02
CA GLY A 72 6.71 6.79 35.08
C GLY A 72 7.94 6.87 34.15
N PRO A 73 8.88 5.91 34.23
CA PRO A 73 10.22 5.96 33.62
C PRO A 73 10.32 6.16 32.08
N GLY A 74 9.24 6.52 31.38
CA GLY A 74 9.14 6.60 29.93
C GLY A 74 9.22 7.99 29.29
N THR A 75 8.87 9.13 29.92
CA THR A 75 8.84 10.44 29.22
C THR A 75 9.97 11.37 29.66
N THR A 76 11.00 11.56 28.83
CA THR A 76 12.17 12.41 29.13
C THR A 76 12.47 13.39 28.00
N LEU A 77 12.71 14.67 28.33
CA LEU A 77 13.09 15.69 27.36
C LEU A 77 14.61 15.91 27.35
N ARG A 78 15.32 15.28 26.41
CA ARG A 78 16.79 15.34 26.31
C ARG A 78 17.29 16.30 25.25
N ARG A 79 18.56 16.68 25.36
CA ARG A 79 19.31 17.38 24.30
C ARG A 79 20.17 16.34 23.58
N ARG A 80 20.08 16.25 22.26
CA ARG A 80 20.84 15.28 21.45
C ARG A 80 21.28 15.93 20.14
N HIS A 81 22.57 15.81 19.78
CA HIS A 81 23.16 16.39 18.56
C HIS A 81 22.78 17.86 18.31
N GLY A 82 22.76 18.68 19.36
CA GLY A 82 22.42 20.11 19.26
C GLY A 82 20.92 20.43 19.26
N GLY A 83 20.05 19.45 19.03
CA GLY A 83 18.58 19.58 19.10
C GLY A 83 17.96 19.01 20.38
N TYR A 84 16.64 18.92 20.37
CA TYR A 84 15.82 18.41 21.47
C TYR A 84 15.04 17.18 21.04
N VAL A 85 14.91 16.21 21.95
CA VAL A 85 14.15 14.97 21.73
C VAL A 85 13.24 14.76 22.91
N LEU A 86 11.95 14.55 22.65
CA LEU A 86 11.03 13.98 23.62
C LEU A 86 11.10 12.45 23.49
N GLU A 87 11.86 11.82 24.39
CA GLU A 87 11.94 10.36 24.50
C GLU A 87 10.68 9.89 25.24
N VAL A 88 9.87 9.10 24.56
CA VAL A 88 8.61 8.58 25.10
C VAL A 88 8.23 7.28 24.40
N GLU A 89 7.64 6.34 25.15
CA GLU A 89 7.00 5.17 24.53
C GLU A 89 6.00 5.64 23.48
N ALA A 90 6.16 5.18 22.24
CA ALA A 90 5.38 5.72 21.12
C ALA A 90 3.86 5.60 21.36
N ASP A 91 3.40 4.57 22.08
CA ASP A 91 1.99 4.39 22.41
C ASP A 91 1.44 5.31 23.49
N ALA A 92 2.31 5.94 24.29
CA ALA A 92 1.90 6.93 25.28
C ALA A 92 1.50 8.27 24.62
N VAL A 93 1.80 8.45 23.33
CA VAL A 93 1.32 9.58 22.53
C VAL A 93 0.18 9.11 21.63
N ASP A 94 -1.03 9.65 21.86
CA ASP A 94 -2.26 9.26 21.15
C ASP A 94 -2.11 9.28 19.61
N LEU A 95 -1.36 10.25 19.06
CA LEU A 95 -1.10 10.33 17.61
C LEU A 95 -0.31 9.13 17.07
N HIS A 96 0.75 8.73 17.77
CA HIS A 96 1.60 7.62 17.34
C HIS A 96 0.90 6.29 17.57
N ARG A 97 0.15 6.17 18.68
CA ARG A 97 -0.78 5.05 18.89
C ARG A 97 -1.80 4.93 17.75
N PHE A 98 -2.45 6.03 17.37
CA PHE A 98 -3.39 6.08 16.25
C PHE A 98 -2.74 5.55 14.97
N ARG A 99 -1.61 6.13 14.55
CA ARG A 99 -0.93 5.77 13.30
C ARG A 99 -0.51 4.30 13.29
N ARG A 100 0.02 3.78 14.40
CA ARG A 100 0.43 2.38 14.51
C ARG A 100 -0.76 1.43 14.47
N THR A 101 -1.86 1.75 15.14
CA THR A 101 -3.08 0.94 15.11
C THR A 101 -3.73 0.96 13.73
N VAL A 102 -3.76 2.10 13.03
CA VAL A 102 -4.19 2.20 11.63
C VAL A 102 -3.31 1.35 10.71
N ALA A 103 -1.99 1.38 10.86
CA ALA A 103 -1.08 0.54 10.08
C ALA A 103 -1.36 -0.96 10.30
N ARG A 104 -1.63 -1.36 11.56
CA ARG A 104 -2.04 -2.74 11.88
C ARG A 104 -3.40 -3.11 11.28
N ALA A 105 -4.35 -2.18 11.27
CA ALA A 105 -5.66 -2.38 10.65
C ALA A 105 -5.52 -2.65 9.14
N ARG A 106 -4.71 -1.85 8.44
CA ARG A 106 -4.41 -2.02 7.01
C ARG A 106 -3.65 -3.32 6.71
N ALA A 107 -2.77 -3.74 7.63
CA ALA A 107 -2.01 -4.98 7.51
C ALA A 107 -2.84 -6.26 7.79
N ALA A 108 -4.06 -6.14 8.34
CA ALA A 108 -4.92 -7.29 8.64
C ALA A 108 -5.41 -8.04 7.39
N GLY A 109 -5.19 -7.48 6.18
CA GLY A 109 -5.44 -8.16 4.91
C GLY A 109 -6.91 -8.54 4.71
N ALA A 110 -7.18 -9.84 4.55
CA ALA A 110 -8.53 -10.35 4.29
C ALA A 110 -9.44 -10.37 5.53
N ASP A 111 -8.89 -10.24 6.74
CA ASP A 111 -9.70 -10.24 7.97
C ASP A 111 -10.34 -8.86 8.22
N THR A 112 -11.50 -8.67 7.61
CA THR A 112 -12.26 -7.42 7.69
C THR A 112 -12.76 -7.13 9.11
N ARG A 113 -13.08 -8.16 9.92
CA ARG A 113 -13.55 -7.95 11.30
C ARG A 113 -12.43 -7.41 12.19
N THR A 114 -11.23 -7.98 12.07
CA THR A 114 -10.07 -7.48 12.81
C THR A 114 -9.68 -6.07 12.36
N ALA A 115 -9.70 -5.80 11.05
CA ALA A 115 -9.43 -4.46 10.53
C ALA A 115 -10.38 -3.40 11.10
N VAL A 116 -11.70 -3.64 11.03
CA VAL A 116 -12.73 -2.73 11.57
C VAL A 116 -12.54 -2.47 13.05
N ARG A 117 -12.32 -3.52 13.86
CA ARG A 117 -12.08 -3.36 15.30
C ARG A 117 -10.86 -2.47 15.58
N LEU A 118 -9.76 -2.67 14.85
CA LEU A 118 -8.55 -1.86 15.00
C LEU A 118 -8.77 -0.41 14.55
N PHE A 119 -9.50 -0.18 13.45
CA PHE A 119 -9.87 1.18 13.04
C PHE A 119 -10.72 1.88 14.09
N ARG A 120 -11.73 1.23 14.65
CA ARG A 120 -12.56 1.78 15.75
C ARG A 120 -11.72 2.07 16.99
N GLU A 121 -10.79 1.18 17.36
CA GLU A 121 -9.85 1.43 18.46
C GLU A 121 -9.00 2.68 18.19
N ALA A 122 -8.42 2.80 16.98
CA ALA A 122 -7.62 3.94 16.59
C ALA A 122 -8.44 5.24 16.60
N LEU A 123 -9.66 5.20 16.08
CA LEU A 123 -10.56 6.36 16.04
C LEU A 123 -11.03 6.78 17.44
N GLY A 124 -11.08 5.84 18.40
CA GLY A 124 -11.44 6.11 19.79
C GLY A 124 -10.44 7.00 20.56
N VAL A 125 -9.21 7.16 20.07
CA VAL A 125 -8.22 8.04 20.71
C VAL A 125 -8.49 9.54 20.46
N TRP A 126 -9.33 9.86 19.46
CA TRP A 126 -9.65 11.24 19.13
C TRP A 126 -10.76 11.79 20.02
N ARG A 127 -10.39 12.60 21.01
CA ARG A 127 -11.33 13.20 21.97
C ARG A 127 -11.87 14.58 21.57
N GLY A 128 -11.46 15.11 20.41
CA GLY A 128 -11.86 16.44 19.95
C GLY A 128 -10.97 16.99 18.85
N ARG A 129 -10.95 18.32 18.72
CA ARG A 129 -10.13 19.02 17.71
C ARG A 129 -8.64 18.78 17.98
N PRO A 130 -7.85 18.30 16.99
CA PRO A 130 -6.42 18.07 17.18
C PRO A 130 -5.70 19.35 17.58
N LEU A 131 -4.74 19.25 18.50
CA LEU A 131 -4.02 20.41 19.02
C LEU A 131 -4.96 21.50 19.59
N GLY A 132 -6.11 21.12 20.17
CA GLY A 132 -7.04 22.08 20.76
C GLY A 132 -6.36 23.00 21.78
N GLY A 133 -6.67 24.29 21.76
CA GLY A 133 -6.03 25.29 22.63
C GLY A 133 -4.63 25.75 22.19
N ILE A 134 -4.13 25.28 21.04
CA ILE A 134 -2.89 25.75 20.42
C ILE A 134 -3.22 26.48 19.11
N ALA A 135 -2.78 27.72 19.03
CA ALA A 135 -2.92 28.58 17.86
C ALA A 135 -1.56 28.80 17.18
N GLY A 136 -1.58 29.28 15.94
CA GLY A 136 -0.40 29.53 15.12
C GLY A 136 -0.42 28.74 13.81
N GLU A 137 0.40 29.18 12.85
CA GLU A 137 0.40 28.61 11.50
C GLU A 137 0.79 27.13 11.49
N TRP A 138 1.83 26.75 12.24
CA TRP A 138 2.23 25.36 12.41
C TRP A 138 1.08 24.49 12.96
N ALA A 139 0.41 24.95 14.02
CA ALA A 139 -0.67 24.19 14.66
C ALA A 139 -1.85 23.99 13.71
N GLU A 140 -2.19 25.01 12.92
CA GLU A 140 -3.27 24.93 11.94
C GLU A 140 -2.91 24.04 10.74
N ARG A 141 -1.67 24.12 10.24
CA ARG A 141 -1.18 23.23 9.18
C ARG A 141 -1.18 21.77 9.64
N THR A 142 -0.62 21.49 10.82
CA THR A 142 -0.57 20.15 11.41
C THR A 142 -1.97 19.62 11.68
N ARG A 143 -2.87 20.45 12.21
CA ARG A 143 -4.26 20.06 12.45
C ARG A 143 -4.96 19.60 11.18
N ARG A 144 -4.81 20.33 10.06
CA ARG A 144 -5.39 19.91 8.77
C ARG A 144 -4.83 18.57 8.28
N LEU A 145 -3.54 18.30 8.48
CA LEU A 145 -2.94 17.01 8.14
C LEU A 145 -3.53 15.88 8.99
N LEU A 146 -3.64 16.09 10.30
CA LEU A 146 -4.22 15.13 11.24
C LEU A 146 -5.71 14.86 10.97
N GLU A 147 -6.49 15.88 10.62
CA GLU A 147 -7.89 15.73 10.23
C GLU A 147 -8.03 14.91 8.93
N ARG A 148 -7.12 15.08 7.96
CA ARG A 148 -7.08 14.23 6.75
C ARG A 148 -6.74 12.77 7.07
N GLU A 149 -5.76 12.52 7.95
CA GLU A 149 -5.43 11.16 8.39
C GLU A 149 -6.61 10.51 9.11
N ARG A 150 -7.30 11.24 9.99
CA ARG A 150 -8.51 10.78 10.67
C ARG A 150 -9.64 10.46 9.68
N LEU A 151 -9.88 11.33 8.71
CA LEU A 151 -10.91 11.13 7.68
C LEU A 151 -10.64 9.87 6.84
N SER A 152 -9.39 9.64 6.43
CA SER A 152 -9.01 8.42 5.72
C SER A 152 -9.33 7.16 6.53
N ALA A 153 -9.00 7.16 7.83
CA ALA A 153 -9.29 6.04 8.71
C ALA A 153 -10.79 5.83 8.93
N LEU A 154 -11.59 6.90 9.03
CA LEU A 154 -13.05 6.82 9.10
C LEU A 154 -13.64 6.19 7.84
N VAL A 155 -13.23 6.65 6.66
CA VAL A 155 -13.69 6.12 5.38
C VAL A 155 -13.38 4.62 5.26
N GLU A 156 -12.15 4.20 5.57
CA GLU A 156 -11.75 2.79 5.53
C GLU A 156 -12.48 1.94 6.58
N CYS A 157 -12.73 2.49 7.77
CA CYS A 157 -13.53 1.85 8.81
C CYS A 157 -14.95 1.58 8.34
N HIS A 158 -15.62 2.61 7.82
CA HIS A 158 -17.00 2.50 7.33
C HIS A 158 -17.11 1.57 6.13
N GLU A 159 -16.15 1.59 5.18
CA GLU A 159 -16.09 0.61 4.09
C GLU A 159 -15.97 -0.84 4.62
N GLY A 160 -15.23 -1.04 5.71
CA GLY A 160 -15.15 -2.32 6.39
C GLY A 160 -16.47 -2.73 7.06
N GLU A 161 -17.12 -1.82 7.78
CA GLU A 161 -18.38 -2.08 8.47
C GLU A 161 -19.53 -2.36 7.52
N LEU A 162 -19.60 -1.65 6.39
CA LEU A 162 -20.55 -1.91 5.33
C LEU A 162 -20.35 -3.31 4.73
N ARG A 163 -19.11 -3.76 4.52
CA ARG A 163 -18.80 -5.13 4.07
C ARG A 163 -19.19 -6.20 5.09
N LEU A 164 -19.24 -5.87 6.37
CA LEU A 164 -19.69 -6.78 7.43
C LEU A 164 -21.22 -6.78 7.59
N GLY A 165 -21.95 -6.11 6.70
CA GLY A 165 -23.40 -6.06 6.71
C GLY A 165 -24.00 -4.90 7.50
N GLY A 166 -23.22 -3.85 7.80
CA GLY A 166 -23.64 -2.51 8.24
C GLY A 166 -24.86 -2.41 9.18
N ARG A 167 -24.67 -1.95 10.42
CA ARG A 167 -25.80 -1.74 11.34
C ARG A 167 -26.54 -0.43 11.02
N ALA A 168 -27.80 -0.32 11.43
CA ALA A 168 -28.61 0.88 11.19
C ALA A 168 -27.96 2.15 11.79
N GLU A 169 -27.28 2.03 12.93
CA GLU A 169 -26.60 3.14 13.61
C GLU A 169 -25.40 3.69 12.82
N LEU A 170 -24.88 2.95 11.83
CA LEU A 170 -23.81 3.43 10.95
C LEU A 170 -24.31 4.52 10.00
N LEU A 171 -25.61 4.52 9.64
CA LEU A 171 -26.15 5.55 8.74
C LEU A 171 -26.06 6.94 9.34
N ASP A 172 -26.30 7.10 10.64
CA ASP A 172 -26.25 8.41 11.30
C ASP A 172 -24.83 8.98 11.26
N GLU A 173 -23.82 8.12 11.47
CA GLU A 173 -22.41 8.49 11.36
C GLU A 173 -22.03 8.84 9.90
N LEU A 174 -22.53 8.09 8.92
CA LEU A 174 -22.32 8.36 7.51
C LEU A 174 -22.96 9.67 7.06
N TYR A 175 -24.18 9.97 7.52
CA TYR A 175 -24.86 11.25 7.27
C TYR A 175 -24.07 12.42 7.88
N ALA A 176 -23.71 12.31 9.17
CA ALA A 176 -22.93 13.35 9.83
C ALA A 176 -21.58 13.61 9.14
N LEU A 177 -20.92 12.57 8.62
CA LEU A 177 -19.68 12.70 7.89
C LEU A 177 -19.89 13.30 6.50
N ALA A 178 -20.97 12.94 5.80
CA ALA A 178 -21.35 13.51 4.51
C ALA A 178 -21.69 15.00 4.60
N ASP A 179 -22.36 15.43 5.67
CA ASP A 179 -22.66 16.84 5.91
C ASP A 179 -21.39 17.67 6.16
N GLN A 180 -20.40 17.08 6.85
CA GLN A 180 -19.10 17.71 7.10
C GLN A 180 -18.20 17.72 5.86
N HIS A 181 -18.34 16.72 5.00
CA HIS A 181 -17.49 16.52 3.82
C HIS A 181 -18.31 16.26 2.54
N PRO A 182 -19.17 17.20 2.13
CA PRO A 182 -20.14 16.96 1.05
C PRO A 182 -19.50 16.82 -0.33
N ASP A 183 -18.26 17.30 -0.49
CA ASP A 183 -17.49 17.21 -1.74
C ASP A 183 -16.55 15.99 -1.74
N ASN A 184 -16.50 15.22 -0.64
CA ASN A 184 -15.63 14.04 -0.54
C ASN A 184 -16.34 12.81 -1.13
N GLU A 185 -15.92 12.44 -2.33
CA GLU A 185 -16.52 11.35 -3.07
C GLU A 185 -16.50 9.99 -2.34
N LEU A 186 -15.47 9.68 -1.54
CA LEU A 186 -15.41 8.42 -0.80
C LEU A 186 -16.43 8.37 0.33
N VAL A 187 -16.62 9.50 1.03
CA VAL A 187 -17.62 9.64 2.10
C VAL A 187 -19.02 9.45 1.52
N ILE A 188 -19.33 10.16 0.43
CA ILE A 188 -20.64 10.03 -0.23
C ILE A 188 -20.87 8.61 -0.77
N ARG A 189 -19.83 7.96 -1.32
CA ARG A 189 -19.94 6.58 -1.78
C ARG A 189 -20.27 5.60 -0.64
N ASN A 190 -19.71 5.80 0.55
CA ASN A 190 -20.05 4.98 1.73
C ASN A 190 -21.50 5.22 2.15
N LEU A 191 -21.96 6.48 2.17
CA LEU A 191 -23.37 6.80 2.44
C LEU A 191 -24.31 6.14 1.41
N MET A 192 -24.02 6.28 0.12
CA MET A 192 -24.79 5.63 -0.96
C MET A 192 -24.83 4.10 -0.78
N THR A 193 -23.72 3.49 -0.39
CA THR A 193 -23.64 2.03 -0.16
C THR A 193 -24.49 1.61 1.04
N GLY A 194 -24.43 2.35 2.15
CA GLY A 194 -25.26 2.09 3.32
C GLY A 194 -26.76 2.26 3.04
N LEU A 195 -27.13 3.34 2.35
CA LEU A 195 -28.53 3.60 1.96
C LEU A 195 -29.07 2.52 1.03
N HIS A 196 -28.26 2.09 0.04
CA HIS A 196 -28.63 1.00 -0.86
C HIS A 196 -28.80 -0.33 -0.13
N GLY A 197 -27.90 -0.67 0.80
CA GLY A 197 -27.99 -1.89 1.61
C GLY A 197 -29.24 -1.96 2.49
N LEU A 198 -29.80 -0.81 2.87
CA LEU A 198 -31.05 -0.71 3.64
C LEU A 198 -32.29 -0.49 2.76
N GLY A 199 -32.16 -0.59 1.44
CA GLY A 199 -33.26 -0.40 0.49
C GLY A 199 -33.72 1.06 0.32
N ARG A 200 -32.99 2.04 0.88
CA ARG A 200 -33.27 3.49 0.78
C ARG A 200 -32.75 4.06 -0.55
N ARG A 201 -33.23 3.48 -1.64
CA ARG A 201 -32.74 3.74 -3.01
C ARG A 201 -32.87 5.19 -3.45
N ALA A 202 -33.99 5.85 -3.16
CA ALA A 202 -34.24 7.23 -3.56
C ALA A 202 -33.19 8.18 -2.97
N GLU A 203 -32.91 8.04 -1.67
CA GLU A 203 -31.93 8.85 -0.95
C GLU A 203 -30.49 8.60 -1.45
N ALA A 204 -30.17 7.36 -1.83
CA ALA A 204 -28.86 7.05 -2.41
C ALA A 204 -28.67 7.72 -3.79
N ILE A 205 -29.73 7.84 -4.59
CA ILE A 205 -29.71 8.57 -5.88
C ILE A 205 -29.59 10.08 -5.63
N GLU A 206 -30.32 10.61 -4.66
CA GLU A 206 -30.24 12.03 -4.27
C GLU A 206 -28.84 12.42 -3.79
N ALA A 207 -28.19 11.58 -2.98
CA ALA A 207 -26.82 11.79 -2.53
C ALA A 207 -25.82 11.84 -3.70
N TYR A 208 -25.99 10.97 -4.71
CA TYR A 208 -25.16 11.00 -5.92
C TYR A 208 -25.38 12.28 -6.74
N GLU A 209 -26.62 12.66 -7.01
CA GLU A 209 -26.91 13.86 -7.80
C GLU A 209 -26.52 15.15 -7.07
N ALA A 210 -26.56 15.17 -5.74
CA ALA A 210 -26.02 16.25 -4.93
C ALA A 210 -24.49 16.37 -5.07
N LEU A 211 -23.77 15.25 -4.96
CA LEU A 211 -22.32 15.23 -5.15
C LEU A 211 -21.93 15.66 -6.57
N ARG A 212 -22.58 15.09 -7.59
CA ARG A 212 -22.31 15.40 -9.00
C ARG A 212 -22.46 16.89 -9.29
N ARG A 213 -23.53 17.53 -8.81
CA ARG A 213 -23.72 18.99 -8.96
C ARG A 213 -22.60 19.76 -8.28
N ARG A 214 -22.26 19.44 -7.04
CA ARG A 214 -21.19 20.11 -6.30
C ARG A 214 -19.81 20.00 -6.98
N LEU A 215 -19.45 18.81 -7.48
CA LEU A 215 -18.18 18.59 -8.17
C LEU A 215 -18.13 19.35 -9.51
N ALA A 216 -19.23 19.36 -10.26
CA ALA A 216 -19.34 20.12 -11.49
C ALA A 216 -19.20 21.63 -11.22
N ASP A 217 -19.93 22.15 -10.23
CA ASP A 217 -19.96 23.58 -9.90
C ASP A 217 -18.62 24.10 -9.35
N ARG A 218 -17.92 23.30 -8.53
CA ARG A 218 -16.69 23.75 -7.83
C ARG A 218 -15.40 23.39 -8.54
N LEU A 219 -15.35 22.25 -9.21
CA LEU A 219 -14.13 21.68 -9.77
C LEU A 219 -14.22 21.47 -11.28
N GLY A 220 -15.41 21.59 -11.89
CA GLY A 220 -15.61 21.34 -13.32
C GLY A 220 -15.39 19.88 -13.71
N VAL A 221 -15.50 18.95 -12.75
CA VAL A 221 -15.28 17.52 -12.96
C VAL A 221 -16.52 16.71 -12.60
N ASP A 222 -16.65 15.56 -13.25
CA ASP A 222 -17.63 14.55 -12.88
C ASP A 222 -17.14 13.66 -11.72
N PRO A 223 -18.06 12.97 -11.02
CA PRO A 223 -17.70 11.90 -10.09
C PRO A 223 -16.83 10.81 -10.75
N ALA A 224 -15.91 10.22 -9.99
CA ALA A 224 -15.05 9.14 -10.47
C ALA A 224 -15.84 7.87 -10.84
N GLN A 225 -15.18 7.01 -11.64
CA GLN A 225 -15.80 5.84 -12.24
C GLN A 225 -16.38 4.86 -11.22
N GLN A 226 -15.76 4.71 -10.03
CA GLN A 226 -16.28 3.83 -9.00
C GLN A 226 -17.64 4.30 -8.46
N THR A 227 -17.83 5.60 -8.31
CA THR A 227 -19.08 6.19 -7.80
C THR A 227 -20.16 6.18 -8.87
N LYS A 228 -19.80 6.47 -10.13
CA LYS A 228 -20.68 6.29 -11.28
C LYS A 228 -21.17 4.84 -11.41
N ALA A 229 -20.29 3.86 -11.20
CA ALA A 229 -20.64 2.44 -11.24
C ALA A 229 -21.59 2.04 -10.11
N LEU A 230 -21.39 2.56 -8.89
CA LEU A 230 -22.31 2.35 -7.78
C LEU A 230 -23.70 2.92 -8.08
N HIS A 231 -23.77 4.16 -8.58
CA HIS A 231 -25.03 4.77 -9.00
C HIS A 231 -25.77 3.92 -10.06
N ALA A 232 -25.05 3.43 -11.08
CA ALA A 232 -25.63 2.57 -12.10
C ALA A 232 -26.19 1.26 -11.52
N ARG A 233 -25.54 0.67 -10.52
CA ARG A 233 -26.04 -0.53 -9.81
C ARG A 233 -27.30 -0.22 -9.00
N ILE A 234 -27.31 0.90 -8.27
CA ILE A 234 -28.48 1.37 -7.50
C ILE A 234 -29.68 1.57 -8.45
N LEU A 235 -29.45 2.13 -9.64
CA LEU A 235 -30.49 2.30 -10.67
C LEU A 235 -31.05 0.97 -11.20
N ARG A 236 -30.26 -0.10 -11.19
CA ARG A 236 -30.69 -1.44 -11.63
C ARG A 236 -31.37 -2.26 -10.54
N ALA A 237 -31.39 -1.75 -9.30
CA ALA A 237 -31.77 -2.51 -8.11
C ALA A 237 -30.95 -3.80 -7.89
N ASP A 238 -29.70 -3.84 -8.38
CA ASP A 238 -28.81 -4.97 -8.08
C ASP A 238 -28.61 -5.01 -6.57
N PRO A 239 -28.75 -6.14 -5.89
CA PRO A 239 -28.52 -6.21 -4.45
C PRO A 239 -27.12 -5.65 -4.11
N ALA A 240 -27.03 -5.03 -2.94
CA ALA A 240 -25.73 -4.72 -2.35
C ALA A 240 -24.89 -6.01 -2.35
N PRO A 241 -23.54 -5.95 -2.41
CA PRO A 241 -22.76 -7.16 -2.22
C PRO A 241 -23.05 -7.68 -0.80
N ASP A 242 -23.98 -8.62 -0.68
CA ASP A 242 -24.49 -9.08 0.59
C ASP A 242 -23.45 -9.87 1.36
N ALA A 243 -23.46 -9.62 2.66
CA ALA A 243 -22.79 -10.30 3.74
C ALA A 243 -23.30 -11.75 3.95
N SER A 244 -23.49 -12.50 2.88
CA SER A 244 -23.87 -13.92 2.90
C SER A 244 -22.64 -14.75 2.56
N GLY A 245 -22.37 -15.76 3.39
CA GLY A 245 -21.32 -16.76 3.17
C GLY A 245 -21.47 -17.50 1.83
N PRO A 246 -20.52 -18.37 1.47
CA PRO A 246 -20.41 -18.90 0.12
C PRO A 246 -21.64 -19.73 -0.24
N SER A 247 -22.53 -19.17 -1.06
CA SER A 247 -23.57 -19.94 -1.74
C SER A 247 -22.97 -20.56 -3.00
N VAL A 248 -22.92 -21.89 -2.98
CA VAL A 248 -22.78 -22.75 -4.15
C VAL A 248 -23.95 -22.45 -5.10
N ASP A 249 -23.70 -22.41 -6.41
CA ASP A 249 -24.62 -22.05 -7.51
C ASP A 249 -24.68 -20.58 -7.96
N ALA A 250 -23.52 -19.91 -8.04
CA ALA A 250 -23.36 -18.79 -8.96
C ALA A 250 -22.82 -19.30 -10.31
N ALA A 251 -23.47 -18.92 -11.41
CA ALA A 251 -22.92 -19.04 -12.76
C ALA A 251 -21.45 -18.56 -12.77
N PRO A 252 -20.55 -19.20 -13.56
CA PRO A 252 -19.12 -18.98 -13.45
C PRO A 252 -18.81 -17.49 -13.57
N THR A 253 -18.36 -16.91 -12.46
CA THR A 253 -17.92 -15.53 -12.39
C THR A 253 -16.63 -15.43 -13.18
N VAL A 254 -16.71 -14.92 -14.40
CA VAL A 254 -15.56 -14.66 -15.28
C VAL A 254 -14.49 -13.88 -14.48
N PRO A 255 -13.35 -14.49 -14.11
CA PRO A 255 -12.38 -13.83 -13.25
C PRO A 255 -11.71 -12.66 -13.97
N ARG A 256 -11.53 -11.54 -13.27
CA ARG A 256 -10.80 -10.36 -13.74
C ARG A 256 -9.77 -9.92 -12.70
N GLN A 257 -8.76 -10.75 -12.48
CA GLN A 257 -7.83 -10.63 -11.35
C GLN A 257 -6.49 -10.01 -11.71
N LEU A 258 -6.38 -9.32 -12.85
CA LEU A 258 -5.15 -8.62 -13.21
C LEU A 258 -4.88 -7.48 -12.20
N PRO A 259 -3.65 -7.37 -11.66
CA PRO A 259 -3.24 -6.23 -10.84
C PRO A 259 -3.47 -4.91 -11.59
N ARG A 260 -3.61 -3.79 -10.86
CA ARG A 260 -3.72 -2.47 -11.51
C ARG A 260 -2.51 -2.23 -12.41
N GLY A 261 -2.78 -1.81 -13.64
CA GLY A 261 -1.75 -1.59 -14.65
C GLY A 261 -0.79 -0.48 -14.25
N ILE A 262 0.50 -0.80 -14.12
CA ILE A 262 1.58 0.18 -14.08
C ILE A 262 2.02 0.36 -15.53
N ARG A 263 1.98 1.59 -16.04
CA ARG A 263 2.49 1.88 -17.39
C ARG A 263 4.01 1.76 -17.35
N CYS A 264 4.57 0.79 -18.07
CA CYS A 264 6.00 0.74 -18.30
C CYS A 264 6.37 1.82 -19.32
N VAL A 265 7.32 2.66 -18.96
CA VAL A 265 7.91 3.65 -19.86
C VAL A 265 9.06 3.00 -20.62
N GLY A 266 9.11 3.18 -21.94
CA GLY A 266 10.25 2.74 -22.73
C GLY A 266 10.29 1.25 -23.09
N ARG A 267 9.23 0.49 -22.85
CA ARG A 267 9.16 -0.95 -23.16
C ARG A 267 8.27 -1.27 -24.35
N GLU A 268 8.10 -0.32 -25.26
CA GLU A 268 7.16 -0.44 -26.37
C GLU A 268 7.57 -1.56 -27.34
N GLN A 269 8.87 -1.74 -27.57
CA GLN A 269 9.40 -2.79 -28.43
C GLN A 269 9.19 -4.19 -27.81
N GLU A 270 9.51 -4.36 -26.53
CA GLU A 270 9.32 -5.64 -25.81
C GLU A 270 7.84 -6.00 -25.70
N LEU A 271 6.94 -5.01 -25.53
CA LEU A 271 5.49 -5.24 -25.60
C LEU A 271 5.06 -5.70 -26.99
N ALA A 272 5.57 -5.07 -28.05
CA ALA A 272 5.27 -5.45 -29.43
C ALA A 272 5.79 -6.86 -29.77
N MET A 273 6.89 -7.29 -29.16
CA MET A 273 7.40 -8.67 -29.27
C MET A 273 6.45 -9.72 -28.68
N PHE A 274 5.43 -9.35 -27.92
CA PHE A 274 4.39 -10.30 -27.47
C PHE A 274 3.10 -10.23 -28.30
N ASP A 275 2.95 -9.19 -29.13
CA ASP A 275 1.88 -9.08 -30.10
C ASP A 275 2.02 -10.20 -31.15
N GLY A 276 0.90 -10.80 -31.55
CA GLY A 276 0.85 -11.98 -32.43
C GLY A 276 -0.20 -13.00 -31.99
N SER A 277 -0.31 -14.11 -32.75
CA SER A 277 -1.24 -15.21 -32.40
C SER A 277 -0.91 -15.77 -31.03
N VAL A 278 -1.95 -16.08 -30.26
CA VAL A 278 -1.80 -16.67 -28.92
C VAL A 278 -1.73 -18.19 -28.95
N THR A 279 -2.08 -18.76 -30.11
CA THR A 279 -1.97 -20.17 -30.46
C THR A 279 -0.90 -20.37 -31.53
N ALA A 280 -0.17 -21.48 -31.44
CA ALA A 280 0.76 -21.95 -32.45
C ALA A 280 -0.02 -22.53 -33.65
N ALA A 281 0.68 -22.79 -34.75
CA ALA A 281 0.10 -23.32 -35.99
C ALA A 281 -0.59 -24.69 -35.81
N ASP A 282 -0.22 -25.44 -34.76
CA ASP A 282 -0.80 -26.73 -34.38
C ASP A 282 -1.99 -26.60 -33.39
N GLY A 283 -2.44 -25.37 -33.11
CA GLY A 283 -3.55 -25.08 -32.21
C GLY A 283 -3.19 -25.07 -30.73
N ARG A 284 -1.94 -25.33 -30.34
CA ARG A 284 -1.50 -25.30 -28.93
C ARG A 284 -1.27 -23.87 -28.44
N PRO A 285 -1.56 -23.55 -27.17
CA PRO A 285 -1.28 -22.22 -26.62
C PRO A 285 0.24 -21.96 -26.55
N VAL A 286 0.68 -20.79 -27.03
CA VAL A 286 2.09 -20.38 -26.95
C VAL A 286 2.36 -19.78 -25.58
N ILE A 287 3.28 -20.40 -24.83
CA ILE A 287 3.74 -19.89 -23.54
C ILE A 287 4.67 -18.71 -23.79
N ARG A 288 4.30 -17.55 -23.26
CA ARG A 288 5.12 -16.33 -23.33
C ARG A 288 5.94 -16.20 -22.06
N VAL A 289 7.22 -15.88 -22.20
CA VAL A 289 8.15 -15.76 -21.07
C VAL A 289 8.79 -14.38 -21.10
N ILE A 290 8.69 -13.66 -19.98
CA ILE A 290 9.43 -12.42 -19.73
C ILE A 290 10.59 -12.77 -18.79
N GLU A 291 11.81 -12.64 -19.30
CA GLU A 291 13.03 -12.95 -18.57
C GLU A 291 13.79 -11.67 -18.19
N GLY A 292 14.56 -11.72 -17.10
CA GLY A 292 15.51 -10.65 -16.76
C GLY A 292 15.78 -10.55 -15.26
N PRO A 293 16.75 -9.71 -14.86
CA PRO A 293 17.16 -9.58 -13.47
C PRO A 293 16.06 -9.03 -12.55
N ALA A 294 16.30 -9.06 -11.24
CA ALA A 294 15.40 -8.48 -10.25
C ALA A 294 15.26 -6.96 -10.46
N GLY A 295 14.05 -6.40 -10.27
CA GLY A 295 13.83 -4.96 -10.38
C GLY A 295 13.82 -4.39 -11.82
N ILE A 296 14.05 -5.21 -12.85
CA ILE A 296 14.08 -4.77 -14.26
C ILE A 296 12.71 -4.44 -14.87
N GLY A 297 11.63 -4.73 -14.15
CA GLY A 297 10.25 -4.41 -14.54
C GLY A 297 9.44 -5.56 -15.18
N LYS A 298 9.82 -6.83 -15.01
CA LYS A 298 9.12 -7.98 -15.60
C LYS A 298 7.63 -8.03 -15.27
N THR A 299 7.27 -7.94 -13.98
CA THR A 299 5.88 -7.95 -13.51
C THR A 299 5.07 -6.80 -14.12
N ALA A 300 5.66 -5.60 -14.16
CA ALA A 300 5.00 -4.42 -14.72
C ALA A 300 4.71 -4.61 -16.23
N LEU A 301 5.67 -5.16 -16.98
CA LEU A 301 5.50 -5.48 -18.39
C LEU A 301 4.42 -6.56 -18.60
N ALA A 302 4.42 -7.58 -17.76
CA ALA A 302 3.47 -8.69 -17.82
C ALA A 302 2.04 -8.21 -17.60
N VAL A 303 1.83 -7.40 -16.56
CA VAL A 303 0.53 -6.82 -16.23
C VAL A 303 0.08 -5.87 -17.34
N GLN A 304 0.97 -5.03 -17.88
CA GLN A 304 0.63 -4.12 -18.97
C GLN A 304 0.21 -4.87 -20.24
N TRP A 305 0.95 -5.91 -20.64
CA TRP A 305 0.56 -6.73 -21.77
C TRP A 305 -0.76 -7.45 -21.52
N ALA A 306 -0.93 -8.03 -20.32
CA ALA A 306 -2.15 -8.73 -19.95
C ALA A 306 -3.41 -7.83 -20.06
N HIS A 307 -3.33 -6.58 -19.61
CA HIS A 307 -4.40 -5.60 -19.79
C HIS A 307 -4.67 -5.30 -21.27
N ARG A 308 -3.63 -5.20 -22.10
CA ARG A 308 -3.75 -4.93 -23.54
C ARG A 308 -4.50 -6.04 -24.28
N VAL A 309 -4.27 -7.30 -23.90
CA VAL A 309 -4.89 -8.47 -24.55
C VAL A 309 -6.11 -9.03 -23.80
N ALA A 310 -6.49 -8.46 -22.66
CA ALA A 310 -7.58 -8.98 -21.81
C ALA A 310 -8.89 -9.22 -22.59
N HIS A 311 -9.22 -8.37 -23.56
CA HIS A 311 -10.39 -8.50 -24.43
C HIS A 311 -10.43 -9.81 -25.25
N ARG A 312 -9.29 -10.47 -25.46
CA ARG A 312 -9.19 -11.75 -26.20
C ARG A 312 -9.54 -12.97 -25.33
N PHE A 313 -9.69 -12.77 -24.02
CA PHE A 313 -9.92 -13.82 -23.04
C PHE A 313 -11.25 -13.59 -22.32
N PRO A 314 -12.39 -13.78 -23.00
CA PRO A 314 -13.71 -13.47 -22.46
C PRO A 314 -14.05 -14.31 -21.23
N ASP A 315 -13.42 -15.48 -21.08
CA ASP A 315 -13.70 -16.41 -19.98
C ASP A 315 -12.84 -16.13 -18.74
N GLY A 316 -11.93 -15.15 -18.81
CA GLY A 316 -11.31 -14.52 -17.65
C GLY A 316 -9.79 -14.33 -17.73
N GLN A 317 -9.26 -13.57 -16.78
CA GLN A 317 -7.84 -13.31 -16.59
C GLN A 317 -7.46 -13.52 -15.12
N ILE A 318 -6.43 -14.32 -14.88
CA ILE A 318 -5.97 -14.72 -13.54
C ILE A 318 -4.49 -14.37 -13.41
N PHE A 319 -4.12 -13.73 -12.30
CA PHE A 319 -2.74 -13.43 -11.96
C PHE A 319 -2.34 -14.20 -10.70
N VAL A 320 -1.18 -14.84 -10.74
CA VAL A 320 -0.62 -15.61 -9.62
C VAL A 320 0.80 -15.15 -9.36
N ASP A 321 1.06 -14.63 -8.16
CA ASP A 321 2.42 -14.36 -7.66
C ASP A 321 2.99 -15.63 -7.01
N LEU A 322 4.09 -16.14 -7.56
CA LEU A 322 4.72 -17.40 -7.14
C LEU A 322 5.93 -17.20 -6.21
N HIS A 323 6.30 -15.96 -5.90
CA HIS A 323 7.38 -15.61 -4.96
C HIS A 323 8.70 -16.37 -5.19
N GLY A 324 9.05 -16.73 -6.44
CA GLY A 324 10.23 -17.56 -6.77
C GLY A 324 11.59 -16.97 -6.39
N SER A 325 11.62 -15.72 -5.94
CA SER A 325 12.79 -15.02 -5.43
C SER A 325 13.03 -15.13 -3.93
N GLY A 326 12.10 -15.71 -3.17
CA GLY A 326 12.19 -15.82 -1.71
C GLY A 326 13.20 -16.86 -1.17
N SER A 327 13.80 -17.71 -2.01
CA SER A 327 14.71 -18.76 -1.54
C SER A 327 16.17 -18.32 -1.40
N GLY A 328 16.69 -17.49 -2.31
CA GLY A 328 18.13 -17.17 -2.34
C GLY A 328 18.63 -16.24 -1.23
N VAL A 329 17.80 -15.31 -0.75
CA VAL A 329 18.17 -14.43 0.39
C VAL A 329 18.08 -15.19 1.72
N ARG A 330 17.26 -16.24 1.78
CA ARG A 330 17.08 -17.07 2.99
C ARG A 330 18.24 -18.03 3.20
N GLU A 331 18.87 -18.55 2.13
CA GLU A 331 20.08 -19.38 2.23
C GLU A 331 21.29 -18.60 2.71
N ALA A 332 21.52 -17.40 2.18
CA ALA A 332 22.61 -16.53 2.62
C ALA A 332 22.46 -16.07 4.08
N CYS A 333 21.22 -15.79 4.52
CA CYS A 333 20.94 -15.48 5.93
C CYS A 333 21.00 -16.72 6.84
N ALA A 334 20.62 -17.91 6.36
CA ALA A 334 20.69 -19.14 7.14
C ALA A 334 22.13 -19.61 7.37
N GLU A 335 23.03 -19.45 6.39
CA GLU A 335 24.47 -19.71 6.57
C GLU A 335 25.12 -18.72 7.55
N LEU A 336 24.77 -17.43 7.47
CA LEU A 336 25.23 -16.40 8.42
C LEU A 336 24.73 -16.62 9.86
N VAL A 337 23.55 -17.23 10.02
CA VAL A 337 22.99 -17.59 11.34
C VAL A 337 23.55 -18.93 11.84
N ALA A 338 23.82 -19.88 10.96
CA ALA A 338 24.41 -21.18 11.30
C ALA A 338 25.89 -21.06 11.72
N SER A 339 26.64 -20.12 11.16
CA SER A 339 28.04 -19.87 11.55
C SER A 339 28.17 -19.14 12.90
N ALA A 340 27.08 -18.59 13.44
CA ALA A 340 27.11 -17.76 14.65
C ALA A 340 26.61 -18.48 15.92
N SER A 341 26.28 -19.78 15.89
CA SER A 341 25.68 -20.43 17.07
C SER A 341 25.97 -21.92 17.19
N ALA A 342 27.02 -22.25 17.95
CA ALA A 342 27.10 -23.45 18.78
C ALA A 342 28.06 -23.19 19.97
N PRO A 343 28.00 -23.93 21.10
CA PRO A 343 26.90 -23.90 22.07
C PRO A 343 27.42 -23.82 23.53
N ARG A 344 26.68 -23.24 24.49
CA ARG A 344 26.78 -23.62 25.91
C ARG A 344 25.43 -23.60 26.66
N ALA A 345 24.91 -24.81 26.80
CA ALA A 345 24.33 -25.46 27.99
C ALA A 345 23.30 -24.75 28.91
N ARG A 346 22.08 -25.33 28.88
CA ARG A 346 21.20 -25.79 29.98
C ARG A 346 20.72 -24.81 31.05
N THR A 347 19.41 -24.52 31.06
CA THR A 347 18.40 -25.17 31.95
C THR A 347 16.98 -24.64 31.66
N GLU A 348 16.01 -25.55 31.53
CA GLU A 348 14.55 -25.32 31.56
C GLU A 348 14.02 -25.54 33.01
N PRO A 349 12.79 -25.13 33.42
CA PRO A 349 11.57 -25.04 32.61
C PRO A 349 10.67 -23.80 32.85
N GLY A 350 9.95 -23.39 31.80
CA GLY A 350 8.93 -22.35 31.87
C GLY A 350 8.26 -22.16 30.50
N ARG A 351 7.23 -22.98 30.23
CA ARG A 351 6.52 -23.07 28.94
C ARG A 351 5.89 -21.72 28.54
N ARG A 352 6.65 -20.89 27.83
CA ARG A 352 6.11 -19.80 26.99
C ARG A 352 5.84 -20.38 25.61
N VAL A 353 4.56 -20.58 25.29
CA VAL A 353 4.14 -20.80 23.90
C VAL A 353 4.37 -19.48 23.18
N ARG A 354 5.51 -19.36 22.50
CA ARG A 354 5.77 -18.30 21.53
C ARG A 354 4.75 -18.53 20.41
N ALA A 355 3.89 -17.55 20.17
CA ALA A 355 3.02 -17.58 18.99
C ALA A 355 3.93 -17.64 17.76
N VAL A 356 4.01 -18.84 17.17
CA VAL A 356 4.60 -19.04 15.85
C VAL A 356 3.62 -18.37 14.90
N VAL A 357 4.00 -17.20 14.40
CA VAL A 357 3.40 -16.64 13.19
C VAL A 357 3.61 -17.70 12.11
N PRO A 358 2.56 -18.25 11.48
CA PRO A 358 2.76 -19.16 10.36
C PRO A 358 3.34 -18.33 9.22
N GLN A 359 4.66 -18.37 9.10
CA GLN A 359 5.38 -17.92 7.92
C GLN A 359 4.89 -18.82 6.77
N ARG A 360 4.45 -18.25 5.64
CA ARG A 360 4.24 -19.06 4.43
C ARG A 360 5.61 -19.54 3.94
N GLU A 361 6.01 -20.71 4.43
CA GLU A 361 7.37 -21.26 4.35
C GLU A 361 7.67 -22.05 3.07
N ARG A 362 6.74 -22.12 2.10
CA ARG A 362 6.91 -22.98 0.92
C ARG A 362 6.62 -22.22 -0.38
N VAL A 363 7.52 -22.35 -1.37
CA VAL A 363 7.26 -21.97 -2.76
C VAL A 363 6.05 -22.81 -3.25
N PRO A 364 4.99 -22.18 -3.80
CA PRO A 364 3.78 -22.90 -4.18
C PRO A 364 4.10 -23.99 -5.21
N SER A 365 3.62 -25.21 -4.96
CA SER A 365 3.74 -26.32 -5.92
C SER A 365 2.82 -26.08 -7.13
N GLY A 366 3.06 -26.77 -8.25
CA GLY A 366 2.18 -26.68 -9.42
C GLY A 366 0.71 -26.99 -9.11
N ASP A 367 0.48 -27.91 -8.16
CA ASP A 367 -0.84 -28.29 -7.66
C ASP A 367 -1.50 -27.17 -6.83
N ASP A 368 -0.73 -26.41 -6.04
CA ASP A 368 -1.24 -25.23 -5.33
C ASP A 368 -1.71 -24.14 -6.29
N VAL A 369 -0.95 -23.92 -7.37
CA VAL A 369 -1.29 -22.94 -8.41
C VAL A 369 -2.53 -23.39 -9.18
N LEU A 370 -2.61 -24.67 -9.53
CA LEU A 370 -3.76 -25.26 -10.20
C LEU A 370 -5.05 -25.07 -9.39
N ARG A 371 -5.02 -25.41 -8.11
CA ARG A 371 -6.18 -25.21 -7.21
C ARG A 371 -6.54 -23.74 -7.08
N PHE A 372 -5.56 -22.83 -7.10
CA PHE A 372 -5.84 -21.39 -7.09
C PHE A 372 -6.56 -20.91 -8.36
N VAL A 373 -6.11 -21.37 -9.53
CA VAL A 373 -6.76 -21.07 -10.82
C VAL A 373 -8.19 -21.59 -10.85
N LEU A 374 -8.42 -22.84 -10.43
CA LEU A 374 -9.77 -23.41 -10.38
C LEU A 374 -10.69 -22.67 -9.41
N ARG A 375 -10.22 -22.36 -8.19
CA ARG A 375 -11.00 -21.56 -7.23
C ARG A 375 -11.35 -20.18 -7.78
N SER A 376 -10.44 -19.58 -8.56
CA SER A 376 -10.67 -18.29 -9.21
C SER A 376 -11.75 -18.35 -10.30
N LEU A 377 -12.00 -19.53 -10.87
CA LEU A 377 -13.10 -19.81 -11.80
C LEU A 377 -14.37 -20.27 -11.08
N GLY A 378 -14.40 -20.27 -9.75
CA GLY A 378 -15.51 -20.80 -8.95
C GLY A 378 -15.56 -22.33 -8.89
N VAL A 379 -14.51 -23.02 -9.38
CA VAL A 379 -14.44 -24.48 -9.42
C VAL A 379 -13.64 -25.01 -8.24
N THR A 380 -14.25 -25.86 -7.43
CA THR A 380 -13.57 -26.54 -6.32
C THR A 380 -13.25 -27.97 -6.74
N VAL A 381 -12.00 -28.40 -6.57
CA VAL A 381 -11.61 -29.79 -6.79
C VAL A 381 -12.26 -30.66 -5.69
N PRO A 382 -13.03 -31.70 -6.04
CA PRO A 382 -13.64 -32.59 -5.06
C PRO A 382 -12.62 -33.24 -4.13
N GLN A 383 -13.00 -33.40 -2.85
CA GLN A 383 -12.21 -34.15 -1.87
C GLN A 383 -12.07 -35.61 -2.33
N GLY A 384 -10.83 -36.07 -2.55
CA GLY A 384 -10.54 -37.44 -3.01
C GLY A 384 -10.23 -37.58 -4.51
N GLU A 385 -10.26 -36.49 -5.28
CA GLU A 385 -9.83 -36.49 -6.68
C GLU A 385 -8.35 -36.89 -6.80
N ARG A 386 -8.07 -37.98 -7.52
CA ARG A 386 -6.72 -38.56 -7.65
C ARG A 386 -5.93 -37.92 -8.79
N ASP A 387 -6.60 -37.34 -9.79
CA ASP A 387 -5.98 -36.62 -10.91
C ASP A 387 -6.51 -35.19 -11.02
N ALA A 388 -6.13 -34.35 -10.07
CA ALA A 388 -6.47 -32.93 -10.06
C ALA A 388 -6.01 -32.20 -11.35
N ALA A 389 -4.89 -32.62 -11.95
CA ALA A 389 -4.38 -32.07 -13.20
C ALA A 389 -5.26 -32.43 -14.40
N GLY A 390 -5.71 -33.68 -14.50
CA GLY A 390 -6.68 -34.12 -15.51
C GLY A 390 -8.04 -33.43 -15.35
N PHE A 391 -8.54 -33.34 -14.11
CA PHE A 391 -9.77 -32.60 -13.79
C PHE A 391 -9.67 -31.15 -14.25
N ALA A 392 -8.59 -30.46 -13.89
CA ALA A 392 -8.37 -29.08 -14.28
C ALA A 392 -8.26 -28.91 -15.80
N ARG A 393 -7.49 -29.77 -16.49
CA ARG A 393 -7.39 -29.75 -17.96
C ARG A 393 -8.74 -29.90 -18.62
N ASN A 394 -9.61 -30.76 -18.09
CA ASN A 394 -10.95 -30.96 -18.64
C ASN A 394 -11.85 -29.73 -18.48
N ILE A 395 -11.73 -29.00 -17.37
CA ILE A 395 -12.46 -27.73 -17.16
C ILE A 395 -11.90 -26.62 -18.04
N LEU A 396 -10.58 -26.54 -18.17
CA LEU A 396 -9.90 -25.46 -18.87
C LEU A 396 -9.90 -25.59 -20.40
N LYS A 397 -10.16 -26.78 -20.96
CA LYS A 397 -10.10 -27.03 -22.41
C LYS A 397 -11.04 -26.12 -23.23
N ASP A 398 -12.20 -25.81 -22.68
CA ASP A 398 -13.24 -25.04 -23.38
C ASP A 398 -13.20 -23.54 -23.04
N LEU A 399 -12.27 -23.12 -22.17
CA LEU A 399 -12.17 -21.74 -21.67
C LEU A 399 -11.06 -20.96 -22.37
N ARG A 400 -11.39 -19.76 -22.84
CA ARG A 400 -10.45 -18.74 -23.32
C ARG A 400 -10.04 -17.85 -22.16
N ILE A 401 -9.13 -18.36 -21.33
CA ILE A 401 -8.57 -17.64 -20.18
C ILE A 401 -7.12 -17.22 -20.41
N LEU A 402 -6.71 -16.12 -19.76
CA LEU A 402 -5.31 -15.74 -19.61
C LEU A 402 -4.83 -16.04 -18.19
N VAL A 403 -3.74 -16.79 -18.06
CA VAL A 403 -3.08 -17.01 -16.78
C VAL A 403 -1.71 -16.33 -16.82
N VAL A 404 -1.46 -15.44 -15.85
CA VAL A 404 -0.17 -14.77 -15.65
C VAL A 404 0.49 -15.35 -14.39
N LEU A 405 1.66 -15.95 -14.55
CA LEU A 405 2.47 -16.49 -13.46
C LEU A 405 3.68 -15.58 -13.24
N ASP A 406 3.72 -14.90 -12.10
CA ASP A 406 4.79 -13.97 -11.76
C ASP A 406 5.86 -14.63 -10.89
N ASP A 407 7.13 -14.39 -11.21
CA ASP A 407 8.32 -14.87 -10.50
C ASP A 407 8.40 -16.41 -10.42
N LEU A 408 8.28 -17.07 -11.58
CA LEU A 408 8.35 -18.54 -11.68
C LEU A 408 9.76 -19.07 -11.37
N ALA A 409 9.84 -20.06 -10.47
CA ALA A 409 11.09 -20.65 -10.00
C ALA A 409 11.47 -21.96 -10.71
N SER A 410 10.49 -22.75 -11.18
CA SER A 410 10.73 -24.08 -11.76
C SER A 410 9.71 -24.47 -12.84
N ALA A 411 10.17 -25.29 -13.80
CA ALA A 411 9.36 -25.93 -14.82
C ALA A 411 8.17 -26.76 -14.26
N GLU A 412 8.34 -27.39 -13.10
CA GLU A 412 7.31 -28.25 -12.49
C GLU A 412 6.05 -27.47 -12.09
N GLN A 413 6.21 -26.19 -11.71
CA GLN A 413 5.08 -25.30 -11.42
C GLN A 413 4.25 -25.01 -12.68
N LEU A 414 4.88 -25.07 -13.86
CA LEU A 414 4.23 -24.84 -15.14
C LEU A 414 3.55 -26.09 -15.68
N LYS A 415 4.17 -27.28 -15.51
CA LYS A 415 3.65 -28.56 -16.03
C LYS A 415 2.23 -28.89 -15.57
N ALA A 416 1.87 -28.55 -14.33
CA ALA A 416 0.53 -28.77 -13.80
C ALA A 416 -0.54 -27.86 -14.46
N LEU A 417 -0.12 -26.71 -15.00
CA LEU A 417 -0.97 -25.69 -15.61
C LEU A 417 -0.89 -25.71 -17.14
N LEU A 418 -0.01 -26.54 -17.71
CA LEU A 418 0.08 -26.73 -19.16
C LEU A 418 -1.32 -27.10 -19.64
N PRO A 419 -1.98 -26.19 -20.37
CA PRO A 419 -3.31 -26.49 -20.83
C PRO A 419 -3.21 -27.71 -21.73
N GLY A 420 -4.23 -28.57 -21.72
CA GLY A 420 -4.49 -29.39 -22.90
C GLY A 420 -4.73 -28.49 -24.12
N PRO A 421 -5.24 -29.00 -25.25
CA PRO A 421 -5.68 -28.13 -26.33
C PRO A 421 -6.83 -27.23 -25.83
N SER A 422 -6.50 -26.08 -25.25
CA SER A 422 -7.42 -25.03 -24.85
C SER A 422 -7.09 -23.76 -25.63
N ALA A 423 -8.10 -22.93 -25.87
CA ALA A 423 -7.97 -21.66 -26.56
C ALA A 423 -7.42 -20.52 -25.66
N GLY A 424 -6.83 -20.85 -24.51
CA GLY A 424 -6.28 -19.91 -23.53
C GLY A 424 -4.82 -19.48 -23.79
N ALA A 425 -4.25 -18.69 -22.88
CA ALA A 425 -2.86 -18.24 -22.96
C ALA A 425 -2.16 -18.24 -21.60
N LEU A 426 -0.86 -18.48 -21.62
CA LEU A 426 0.00 -18.53 -20.44
C LEU A 426 1.15 -17.53 -20.60
N LEU A 427 1.22 -16.57 -19.68
CA LEU A 427 2.32 -15.61 -19.58
C LEU A 427 3.08 -15.86 -18.29
N VAL A 428 4.40 -15.92 -18.38
CA VAL A 428 5.28 -16.24 -17.27
C VAL A 428 6.33 -15.15 -17.13
N THR A 429 6.64 -14.71 -15.91
CA THR A 429 7.86 -13.95 -15.65
C THR A 429 8.85 -14.83 -14.89
N THR A 430 10.13 -14.73 -15.22
CA THR A 430 11.18 -15.48 -14.52
C THR A 430 12.49 -14.71 -14.53
N ARG A 431 13.41 -15.07 -13.63
CA ARG A 431 14.77 -14.50 -13.59
C ARG A 431 15.71 -15.16 -14.59
N ASP A 432 15.39 -16.40 -14.98
CA ASP A 432 16.27 -17.26 -15.75
C ASP A 432 15.40 -18.27 -16.53
N ALA A 433 15.31 -18.07 -17.85
CA ALA A 433 14.47 -18.88 -18.71
C ALA A 433 15.05 -20.27 -18.96
N ALA A 434 16.33 -20.52 -18.66
CA ALA A 434 16.92 -21.86 -18.77
C ALA A 434 16.24 -22.85 -17.81
N ARG A 435 15.64 -22.36 -16.72
CA ARG A 435 14.83 -23.14 -15.77
C ARG A 435 13.55 -23.72 -16.37
N LEU A 436 13.15 -23.24 -17.55
CA LEU A 436 11.98 -23.68 -18.29
C LEU A 436 12.34 -24.58 -19.48
N ALA A 437 13.59 -25.03 -19.55
CA ALA A 437 14.03 -25.98 -20.55
C ALA A 437 13.16 -27.26 -20.53
N GLY A 438 12.82 -27.75 -21.73
CA GLY A 438 11.98 -28.94 -21.91
C GLY A 438 10.47 -28.68 -21.89
N ILE A 439 10.01 -27.43 -21.72
CA ILE A 439 8.59 -27.08 -21.75
C ILE A 439 8.18 -26.49 -23.10
N GLY A 440 7.88 -27.35 -24.08
CA GLY A 440 7.23 -26.97 -25.34
C GLY A 440 7.82 -25.75 -26.08
N PRO A 441 7.07 -25.15 -27.01
CA PRO A 441 7.49 -23.90 -27.67
C PRO A 441 7.29 -22.70 -26.74
N LEU A 442 8.40 -22.08 -26.31
CA LEU A 442 8.41 -20.84 -25.52
C LEU A 442 8.71 -19.64 -26.41
N ARG A 443 7.96 -18.54 -26.23
CA ARG A 443 8.29 -17.23 -26.80
C ARG A 443 8.86 -16.34 -25.71
N THR A 444 10.19 -16.29 -25.61
CA THR A 444 10.91 -15.56 -24.56
C THR A 444 11.32 -14.16 -25.03
N VAL A 445 11.10 -13.15 -24.18
CA VAL A 445 11.63 -11.79 -24.33
C VAL A 445 12.45 -11.46 -23.10
N GLY A 446 13.74 -11.19 -23.30
CA GLY A 446 14.65 -10.76 -22.24
C GLY A 446 14.61 -9.25 -22.03
N LEU A 447 14.46 -8.80 -20.80
CA LEU A 447 14.51 -7.40 -20.41
C LEU A 447 15.92 -7.00 -20.00
N ARG A 448 16.39 -5.91 -20.59
CA ARG A 448 17.67 -5.24 -20.27
C ARG A 448 17.44 -3.94 -19.52
N GLU A 449 18.48 -3.32 -19.00
CA GLU A 449 18.43 -2.00 -18.38
C GLU A 449 17.82 -0.95 -19.33
N LEU A 450 17.18 0.08 -18.78
CA LEU A 450 16.69 1.19 -19.58
C LEU A 450 17.87 1.98 -20.15
N SER A 451 17.79 2.33 -21.43
CA SER A 451 18.66 3.34 -22.01
C SER A 451 18.48 4.68 -21.30
N ILE A 452 19.48 5.55 -21.40
CA ILE A 452 19.46 6.89 -20.79
C ILE A 452 18.18 7.65 -21.16
N GLN A 453 17.77 7.62 -22.43
CA GLN A 453 16.54 8.27 -22.90
C GLN A 453 15.28 7.66 -22.30
N GLN A 454 15.21 6.34 -22.13
CA GLN A 454 14.06 5.67 -21.50
C GLN A 454 14.00 5.99 -20.00
N ALA A 455 15.15 6.01 -19.31
CA ALA A 455 15.25 6.36 -17.90
C ALA A 455 14.87 7.83 -17.63
N GLN A 456 15.32 8.76 -18.48
CA GLN A 456 14.92 10.17 -18.43
C GLN A 456 13.42 10.36 -18.65
N ARG A 457 12.83 9.66 -19.63
CA ARG A 457 11.37 9.67 -19.83
C ARG A 457 10.62 9.13 -18.62
N MET A 458 11.13 8.07 -17.99
CA MET A 458 10.54 7.51 -16.77
C MET A 458 10.58 8.52 -15.61
N LEU A 459 11.74 9.14 -15.37
CA LEU A 459 11.88 10.18 -14.34
C LEU A 459 10.98 11.39 -14.62
N SER A 460 10.88 11.82 -15.89
CA SER A 460 9.99 12.93 -16.29
C SER A 460 8.53 12.63 -16.01
N GLY A 461 8.09 11.39 -16.26
CA GLY A 461 6.74 10.96 -15.95
C GLY A 461 6.41 10.91 -14.45
N ILE A 462 7.42 10.80 -13.58
CA ILE A 462 7.25 10.73 -12.11
C ILE A 462 7.44 12.11 -11.45
N LEU A 463 8.48 12.85 -11.85
CA LEU A 463 8.92 14.11 -11.23
C LEU A 463 8.39 15.37 -11.95
N GLY A 464 7.86 15.20 -13.16
CA GLY A 464 7.44 16.29 -14.05
C GLY A 464 8.57 16.72 -15.01
N GLU A 465 8.20 16.98 -16.27
CA GLU A 465 9.13 17.34 -17.36
C GLU A 465 10.01 18.54 -17.01
N ARG A 466 9.40 19.63 -16.52
CA ARG A 466 10.10 20.88 -16.18
C ARG A 466 11.24 20.67 -15.19
N ARG A 467 11.07 19.80 -14.18
CA ARG A 467 12.10 19.58 -13.14
C ARG A 467 13.28 18.78 -13.69
N VAL A 468 13.00 17.81 -14.57
CA VAL A 468 14.03 16.99 -15.22
C VAL A 468 14.81 17.81 -16.24
N GLU A 469 14.14 18.67 -17.00
CA GLU A 469 14.76 19.54 -18.01
C GLU A 469 15.63 20.65 -17.42
N GLN A 470 15.32 21.12 -16.20
CA GLN A 470 16.09 22.15 -15.51
C GLN A 470 17.44 21.66 -14.97
N GLU A 471 17.59 20.36 -14.69
CA GLU A 471 18.80 19.77 -14.11
C GLU A 471 19.32 18.54 -14.90
N PRO A 472 19.61 18.66 -16.20
CA PRO A 472 19.91 17.50 -17.05
C PRO A 472 21.19 16.75 -16.62
N GLY A 473 22.18 17.46 -16.08
CA GLY A 473 23.41 16.86 -15.55
C GLY A 473 23.17 16.01 -14.31
N ALA A 474 22.35 16.49 -13.37
CA ALA A 474 21.98 15.73 -12.18
C ALA A 474 21.14 14.50 -12.52
N VAL A 475 20.20 14.63 -13.45
CA VAL A 475 19.39 13.53 -13.95
C VAL A 475 20.26 12.45 -14.60
N ALA A 476 21.20 12.83 -15.46
CA ALA A 476 22.14 11.89 -16.06
C ALA A 476 22.95 11.15 -14.99
N ARG A 477 23.41 11.86 -13.96
CA ARG A 477 24.13 11.26 -12.83
C ARG A 477 23.27 10.29 -12.01
N ILE A 478 22.01 10.62 -11.74
CA ILE A 478 21.06 9.72 -11.06
C ILE A 478 20.86 8.46 -11.90
N VAL A 479 20.67 8.58 -13.22
CA VAL A 479 20.48 7.45 -14.12
C VAL A 479 21.69 6.52 -14.11
N GLU A 480 22.90 7.09 -14.14
CA GLU A 480 24.16 6.34 -14.05
C GLU A 480 24.27 5.58 -12.73
N LEU A 481 24.03 6.26 -11.59
CA LEU A 481 24.06 5.64 -10.25
C LEU A 481 23.00 4.53 -10.10
N CYS A 482 21.85 4.67 -10.75
CA CYS A 482 20.80 3.65 -10.76
C CYS A 482 21.07 2.47 -11.73
N GLY A 483 22.13 2.56 -12.55
CA GLY A 483 22.45 1.57 -13.57
C GLY A 483 21.33 1.35 -14.59
N GLY A 484 20.48 2.35 -14.83
CA GLY A 484 19.31 2.21 -15.72
C GLY A 484 18.23 1.23 -15.24
N THR A 485 18.26 0.76 -13.99
CA THR A 485 17.25 -0.16 -13.46
C THR A 485 15.97 0.57 -13.07
N PRO A 486 14.77 0.17 -13.55
CA PRO A 486 13.51 0.85 -13.22
C PRO A 486 13.24 0.95 -11.72
N ARG A 487 13.54 -0.11 -10.95
CA ARG A 487 13.31 -0.09 -9.50
C ARG A 487 14.18 0.95 -8.78
N ALA A 488 15.46 1.05 -9.11
CA ALA A 488 16.33 2.05 -8.49
C ALA A 488 15.93 3.47 -8.90
N LEU A 489 15.57 3.66 -10.17
CA LEU A 489 15.04 4.94 -10.67
C LEU A 489 13.74 5.36 -9.94
N SER A 490 12.81 4.43 -9.71
CA SER A 490 11.60 4.70 -8.92
C SER A 490 11.94 5.10 -7.48
N VAL A 491 12.88 4.40 -6.83
CA VAL A 491 13.29 4.73 -5.46
C VAL A 491 13.95 6.11 -5.40
N ALA A 492 14.81 6.45 -6.36
CA ALA A 492 15.41 7.78 -6.47
C ALA A 492 14.33 8.88 -6.68
N ALA A 493 13.37 8.63 -7.56
CA ALA A 493 12.26 9.55 -7.81
C ALA A 493 11.37 9.72 -6.57
N GLU A 494 11.05 8.65 -5.85
CA GLU A 494 10.32 8.70 -4.57
C GLU A 494 11.05 9.58 -3.54
N GLN A 495 12.37 9.45 -3.42
CA GLN A 495 13.18 10.30 -2.54
C GLN A 495 13.12 11.79 -2.95
N ALA A 496 13.14 12.08 -4.26
CA ALA A 496 13.00 13.44 -4.79
C ALA A 496 11.58 14.02 -4.60
N LEU A 497 10.54 13.17 -4.55
CA LEU A 497 9.16 13.59 -4.28
C LEU A 497 8.90 13.91 -2.81
N VAL A 498 9.56 13.20 -1.89
CA VAL A 498 9.49 13.51 -0.45
C VAL A 498 10.13 14.87 -0.14
N ARG A 499 11.10 15.29 -0.96
CA ARG A 499 11.85 16.55 -0.79
C ARG A 499 11.83 17.40 -2.08
N PRO A 500 10.67 17.95 -2.46
CA PRO A 500 10.52 18.63 -3.75
C PRO A 500 11.32 19.93 -3.89
N TRP A 501 11.73 20.54 -2.77
CA TRP A 501 12.52 21.78 -2.76
C TRP A 501 14.04 21.55 -2.90
N LEU A 502 14.52 20.31 -2.75
CA LEU A 502 15.94 20.00 -2.91
C LEU A 502 16.26 19.81 -4.41
N PRO A 503 17.37 20.41 -4.91
CA PRO A 503 17.91 20.14 -6.23
C PRO A 503 18.15 18.65 -6.46
N LEU A 504 17.97 18.18 -7.69
CA LEU A 504 18.31 16.81 -8.07
C LEU A 504 19.83 16.57 -7.97
N ALA A 505 20.65 17.61 -8.11
CA ALA A 505 22.10 17.53 -7.90
C ALA A 505 22.45 17.03 -6.48
N ASP A 506 21.82 17.60 -5.45
CA ASP A 506 22.06 17.22 -4.05
C ASP A 506 21.63 15.77 -3.78
N LEU A 507 20.55 15.31 -4.43
CA LEU A 507 20.13 13.91 -4.36
C LEU A 507 21.18 12.99 -5.00
N ALA A 508 21.71 13.36 -6.17
CA ALA A 508 22.73 12.60 -6.87
C ALA A 508 24.02 12.48 -6.02
N GLU A 509 24.44 13.56 -5.37
CA GLU A 509 25.57 13.56 -4.45
C GLU A 509 25.32 12.66 -3.22
N ALA A 510 24.13 12.79 -2.61
CA ALA A 510 23.75 11.95 -1.47
C ALA A 510 23.70 10.46 -1.83
N MET A 511 23.28 10.12 -3.05
CA MET A 511 23.31 8.75 -3.58
C MET A 511 24.74 8.26 -3.80
N ALA A 512 25.60 9.08 -4.40
CA ALA A 512 27.00 8.75 -4.64
C ALA A 512 27.77 8.52 -3.32
N ALA A 513 27.52 9.34 -2.30
CA ALA A 513 28.17 9.24 -0.99
C ALA A 513 27.81 7.96 -0.21
N ARG A 514 26.66 7.36 -0.49
CA ARG A 514 26.20 6.14 0.21
C ARG A 514 26.82 4.86 -0.33
N GLY A 515 27.33 4.87 -1.57
CA GLY A 515 27.64 3.65 -2.31
C GLY A 515 26.37 2.83 -2.55
N CYS A 516 26.14 2.37 -3.77
CA CYS A 516 25.00 1.49 -4.05
C CYS A 516 25.11 0.17 -3.30
#